data_AF-A0A2M7JSA8-F1
#
_entry.id   AF-A0A2M7JSA8-F1
#
_cell.length_a   1.000
_cell.length_b   1.000
_cell.length_c   1.000
_cell.angle_alpha   90.00
_cell.angle_beta   90.00
_cell.angle_gamma   90.00
#
_symmetry.space_group_name_H-M   'P 1'
#
loop_
_entity.id
_entity.type
_entity.pdbx_description
1 polymer ?
#
loop_
_entity_poly.entity_id
_entity_poly.type
_entity_poly.pdbx_seq_one_letter_code
_entity_poly.pdbx_strand_id
1 'polypeptide(L)'
;MRYNTIANSPKFVQMAKTFGKKVEGLSELDGAEMAVKFVERLSDDLRVPRRLRDVGIPENAIPRLAEAAMKVTRLLANNPRKITLEDAIAIYKSAY
;
A
#
# COMPACT_ATOMS: atom_id res chain seq x y z
N MET A 1 -0.53 -0.72 0.67
CA MET A 1 -1.86 -1.21 1.11
C MET A 1 -3.00 -0.42 0.49
N ARG A 2 -3.02 0.92 0.64
CA ARG A 2 -4.08 1.82 0.16
C ARG A 2 -4.68 1.51 -1.23
N TYR A 3 -3.84 1.23 -2.24
CA TYR A 3 -4.30 0.86 -3.59
C TYR A 3 -5.22 -0.39 -3.62
N ASN A 4 -4.96 -1.37 -2.76
CA ASN A 4 -5.68 -2.65 -2.73
C ASN A 4 -6.90 -2.65 -1.80
N THR A 5 -7.15 -1.58 -1.02
CA THR A 5 -8.24 -1.59 -0.02
C THR A 5 -9.59 -1.87 -0.67
N ILE A 6 -9.89 -1.19 -1.78
CA ILE A 6 -11.15 -1.36 -2.51
C ILE A 6 -11.36 -2.76 -3.10
N ALA A 7 -10.29 -3.52 -3.32
CA ALA A 7 -10.38 -4.85 -3.90
C ALA A 7 -10.74 -5.93 -2.87
N ASN A 8 -10.51 -5.67 -1.57
CA ASN A 8 -10.88 -6.58 -0.51
C ASN A 8 -11.05 -5.88 0.85
N SER A 9 -11.91 -4.86 0.90
CA SER A 9 -12.16 -4.06 2.10
C SER A 9 -12.43 -4.91 3.34
N PRO A 10 -13.23 -6.00 3.30
CA PRO A 10 -13.48 -6.84 4.47
C PRO A 10 -12.22 -7.43 5.10
N LYS A 11 -11.22 -7.87 4.30
CA LYS A 11 -9.96 -8.38 4.84
C LYS A 11 -9.13 -7.28 5.52
N PHE A 12 -9.15 -6.06 4.99
CA PHE A 12 -8.48 -4.92 5.63
C PHE A 12 -9.19 -4.48 6.91
N VAL A 13 -10.53 -4.50 6.95
CA VAL A 13 -11.30 -4.28 8.20
C VAL A 13 -10.93 -5.33 9.24
N GLN A 14 -10.84 -6.61 8.85
CA GLN A 14 -10.42 -7.67 9.77
C GLN A 14 -9.01 -7.44 10.29
N MET A 15 -8.09 -6.98 9.45
CA MET A 15 -6.73 -6.61 9.85
C MET A 15 -6.74 -5.46 10.87
N ALA A 16 -7.56 -4.42 10.65
CA ALA A 16 -7.72 -3.31 11.60
C ALA A 16 -8.19 -3.80 12.98
N LYS A 17 -9.16 -4.72 13.03
CA LYS A 17 -9.62 -5.36 14.27
C LYS A 17 -8.48 -6.09 14.98
N THR A 18 -7.69 -6.88 14.25
CA THR A 18 -6.53 -7.60 14.82
C THR A 18 -5.48 -6.65 15.38
N PHE A 19 -5.31 -5.45 14.79
CA PHE A 19 -4.45 -4.39 15.32
C PHE A 19 -5.06 -3.62 16.50
N GLY A 20 -6.19 -4.07 17.04
CA GLY A 20 -6.89 -3.43 18.17
C GLY A 20 -7.59 -2.12 17.81
N LYS A 21 -7.88 -1.87 16.52
CA LYS A 21 -8.67 -0.70 16.11
C LYS A 21 -10.15 -0.96 16.29
N LYS A 22 -10.86 0.04 16.83
CA LYS A 22 -12.32 0.10 16.85
C LYS A 22 -12.80 0.43 15.44
N VAL A 23 -13.65 -0.42 14.87
CA VAL A 23 -14.20 -0.27 13.52
C VAL A 23 -15.73 -0.33 13.49
N GLU A 24 -16.34 -0.49 14.67
CA GLU A 24 -17.78 -0.49 14.84
C GLU A 24 -18.38 0.86 14.43
N GLY A 25 -19.43 0.83 13.60
CA GLY A 25 -20.08 2.03 13.08
C GLY A 25 -19.36 2.74 11.93
N LEU A 26 -18.18 2.25 11.51
CA LEU A 26 -17.49 2.74 10.32
C LEU A 26 -18.02 2.07 9.05
N SER A 27 -17.92 2.77 7.92
CA SER A 27 -18.06 2.13 6.62
C SER A 27 -16.93 1.10 6.41
N GLU A 28 -17.11 0.14 5.50
CA GLU A 28 -16.04 -0.82 5.20
C GLU A 28 -14.75 -0.15 4.71
N LEU A 29 -14.87 0.91 3.92
CA LEU A 29 -13.71 1.65 3.42
C LEU A 29 -12.99 2.40 4.55
N ASP A 30 -13.74 3.04 5.45
CA ASP A 30 -13.16 3.72 6.61
C ASP A 30 -12.52 2.72 7.57
N GLY A 31 -13.16 1.56 7.80
CA GLY A 31 -12.60 0.48 8.59
C GLY A 31 -11.32 -0.11 7.97
N ALA A 32 -11.27 -0.28 6.64
CA ALA A 32 -10.07 -0.71 5.93
C ALA A 32 -8.94 0.33 6.02
N GLU A 33 -9.27 1.61 5.95
CA GLU A 33 -8.33 2.73 6.10
C GLU A 33 -7.66 2.73 7.49
N MET A 34 -8.36 2.28 8.53
CA MET A 34 -7.77 2.12 9.87
C MET A 34 -6.58 1.15 9.89
N ALA A 35 -6.60 0.08 9.07
CA ALA A 35 -5.47 -0.84 8.95
C ALA A 35 -4.28 -0.17 8.24
N VAL A 36 -4.53 0.63 7.20
CA VAL A 36 -3.50 1.39 6.49
C VAL A 36 -2.83 2.35 7.46
N LYS A 37 -3.61 3.20 8.14
CA LYS A 37 -3.09 4.18 9.10
C LYS A 37 -2.32 3.54 10.25
N PHE A 38 -2.72 2.35 10.70
CA PHE A 38 -1.97 1.63 11.73
C PHE A 38 -0.58 1.22 11.24
N VAL A 39 -0.46 0.65 10.04
CA VAL A 39 0.84 0.24 9.47
C VAL A 39 1.73 1.46 9.19
N GLU A 40 1.14 2.57 8.76
CA GLU A 40 1.85 3.84 8.59
C GLU A 40 2.43 4.32 9.92
N ARG A 41 1.61 4.40 10.98
CA ARG A 41 2.07 4.77 12.32
C ARG A 41 3.12 3.82 12.87
N LEU A 42 2.94 2.51 12.69
CA LEU A 42 3.92 1.51 13.14
C LEU A 42 5.28 1.71 12.44
N SER A 43 5.27 2.09 11.16
CA SER A 43 6.50 2.41 10.44
C SER A 43 7.21 3.62 11.04
N ASP A 44 6.45 4.64 11.45
CA ASP A 44 7.00 5.83 12.12
C ASP A 44 7.56 5.48 13.51
N ASP A 45 6.84 4.69 14.30
CA ASP A 45 7.27 4.23 15.64
C ASP A 45 8.59 3.43 15.56
N LEU A 46 8.76 2.63 14.49
CA LEU A 46 9.97 1.86 14.21
C LEU A 46 11.04 2.63 13.44
N ARG A 47 10.79 3.91 13.12
CA ARG A 47 11.71 4.79 12.36
C ARG A 47 12.11 4.23 10.99
N VAL A 48 11.19 3.56 10.32
CA VAL A 48 11.38 3.09 8.94
C VAL A 48 11.28 4.29 8.00
N PRO A 49 12.25 4.51 7.09
CA PRO A 49 12.15 5.55 6.07
C PRO A 49 10.85 5.40 5.28
N ARG A 50 10.07 6.50 5.20
CA ARG A 50 8.71 6.47 4.63
C ARG A 50 8.69 6.76 3.14
N ARG A 51 9.78 7.33 2.62
CA ARG A 51 9.87 7.79 1.24
C ARG A 51 11.07 7.20 0.53
N LEU A 52 10.91 6.97 -0.78
CA LEU A 52 11.99 6.49 -1.65
C LEU A 52 13.19 7.44 -1.65
N ARG A 53 12.94 8.75 -1.61
CA ARG A 53 14.02 9.75 -1.54
C ARG A 53 14.84 9.69 -0.25
N ASP A 54 14.25 9.24 0.85
CA ASP A 54 14.92 9.12 2.16
C ASP A 54 15.96 7.99 2.15
N VAL A 55 15.90 7.07 1.17
CA VAL A 55 16.85 5.98 0.96
C VAL A 55 17.67 6.15 -0.32
N GLY A 56 17.73 7.36 -0.88
CA GLY A 56 18.60 7.71 -1.99
C GLY A 56 18.12 7.26 -3.37
N ILE A 57 16.84 6.91 -3.52
CA ILE A 57 16.24 6.60 -4.84
C ILE A 57 15.83 7.92 -5.50
N PRO A 58 16.33 8.25 -6.71
CA PRO A 58 15.94 9.48 -7.41
C PRO A 58 14.58 9.32 -8.12
N GLU A 59 13.82 10.41 -8.25
CA GLU A 59 12.47 10.41 -8.85
C GLU A 59 12.46 9.86 -10.29
N ASN A 60 13.51 10.16 -11.05
CA ASN A 60 13.65 9.70 -12.43
C ASN A 60 13.87 8.17 -12.55
N ALA A 61 14.13 7.46 -11.45
CA ALA A 61 14.20 6.00 -11.45
C ALA A 61 12.80 5.34 -11.43
N ILE A 62 11.74 6.08 -11.08
CA ILE A 62 10.38 5.54 -10.93
C ILE A 62 9.89 4.77 -12.17
N PRO A 63 10.01 5.28 -13.42
CA PRO A 63 9.54 4.55 -14.59
C PRO A 63 10.23 3.18 -14.73
N ARG A 64 11.55 3.14 -14.56
CA ARG A 64 12.33 1.89 -14.65
C ARG A 64 11.98 0.92 -13.52
N LEU A 65 11.74 1.41 -12.30
CA LEU A 65 11.30 0.59 -11.16
C LEU A 65 9.91 -0.01 -11.38
N ALA A 66 8.99 0.76 -11.97
CA ALA A 66 7.66 0.29 -12.34
C ALA A 66 7.73 -0.80 -13.42
N GLU A 67 8.49 -0.58 -14.50
CA GLU A 67 8.70 -1.60 -15.53
C GLU A 67 9.31 -2.89 -14.97
N ALA A 68 10.30 -2.77 -14.07
CA ALA A 68 10.90 -3.92 -13.41
C ALA A 68 9.88 -4.68 -12.54
N ALA A 69 9.04 -3.96 -11.79
CA ALA A 69 7.97 -4.56 -10.99
C ALA A 69 6.97 -5.32 -11.88
N MET A 70 6.60 -4.78 -13.05
CA MET A 70 5.68 -5.42 -13.99
C MET A 70 6.19 -6.76 -14.57
N LYS A 71 7.51 -7.00 -14.54
CA LYS A 71 8.11 -8.29 -14.94
C LYS A 71 7.91 -9.38 -13.89
N VAL A 72 7.51 -9.05 -12.67
CA VAL A 72 7.28 -10.01 -11.57
C VAL A 72 5.87 -10.62 -11.68
N THR A 73 5.62 -11.33 -12.79
CA THR A 73 4.29 -11.78 -13.21
C THR A 73 3.60 -12.67 -12.18
N ARG A 74 4.30 -13.65 -11.60
CA ARG A 74 3.72 -14.60 -10.62
C ARG A 74 3.17 -13.90 -9.37
N LEU A 75 3.87 -12.91 -8.83
CA LEU A 75 3.41 -12.20 -7.63
C LEU A 75 2.31 -11.19 -7.96
N LEU A 76 2.40 -10.53 -9.12
CA LEU A 76 1.35 -9.63 -9.58
C LEU A 76 0.05 -10.35 -9.88
N ALA A 77 0.10 -11.59 -10.37
CA ALA A 77 -1.08 -12.43 -10.56
C ALA A 77 -1.81 -12.76 -9.24
N ASN A 78 -1.10 -12.74 -8.10
CA ASN A 78 -1.68 -12.95 -6.78
C ASN A 78 -2.20 -11.64 -6.14
N ASN A 79 -1.95 -10.47 -6.74
CA ASN A 79 -2.44 -9.21 -6.19
C ASN A 79 -3.97 -9.16 -6.37
N PRO A 80 -4.75 -8.81 -5.32
CA PRO A 80 -6.22 -8.84 -5.39
C PRO A 80 -6.80 -7.82 -6.38
N ARG A 81 -5.99 -6.85 -6.83
CA ARG A 81 -6.34 -5.86 -7.84
C ARG A 81 -5.37 -5.98 -9.01
N LYS A 82 -5.86 -6.07 -10.25
CA LYS A 82 -4.97 -6.05 -11.42
C LYS A 82 -4.24 -4.70 -11.47
N ILE A 83 -2.90 -4.75 -11.55
CA ILE A 83 -2.03 -3.58 -11.62
C ILE A 83 -1.64 -3.35 -13.07
N THR A 84 -1.81 -2.12 -13.59
CA THR A 84 -1.20 -1.69 -14.85
C THR A 84 0.17 -1.03 -14.61
N LEU A 85 0.92 -0.75 -15.68
CA LEU A 85 2.18 -0.02 -15.54
C LEU A 85 1.95 1.39 -14.96
N GLU A 86 0.88 2.06 -15.37
CA GLU A 86 0.48 3.38 -14.90
C GLU A 86 0.13 3.35 -13.41
N ASP A 87 -0.58 2.30 -12.95
CA ASP A 87 -0.85 2.08 -11.53
C ASP A 87 0.46 1.90 -10.75
N ALA A 88 1.40 1.09 -11.25
CA ALA A 88 2.69 0.87 -10.61
C ALA A 88 3.49 2.18 -10.49
N ILE A 89 3.51 3.01 -11.54
CA ILE A 89 4.12 4.35 -11.52
C ILE A 89 3.44 5.22 -10.47
N ALA A 90 2.11 5.26 -10.43
CA ALA A 90 1.36 6.05 -9.46
C ALA A 90 1.64 5.59 -8.01
N ILE A 91 1.75 4.29 -7.77
CA ILE A 91 2.12 3.72 -6.47
C ILE A 91 3.52 4.18 -6.07
N TYR A 92 4.52 4.08 -6.95
CA TYR A 92 5.87 4.58 -6.67
C TYR A 92 5.89 6.09 -6.39
N LYS A 93 5.17 6.89 -7.19
CA LYS A 93 5.04 8.34 -6.97
C LYS A 93 4.39 8.67 -5.63
N SER A 94 3.38 7.90 -5.20
CA SER A 94 2.74 8.10 -3.89
C SER A 94 3.66 7.83 -2.70
N ALA A 95 4.76 7.09 -2.92
CA ALA A 95 5.77 6.75 -1.92
C ALA A 95 7.08 7.54 -2.09
N TYR A 96 7.15 8.52 -3.00
CA TYR A 96 8.35 9.31 -3.24
C TYR A 96 8.50 10.47 -2.26
#